data_AF-A0A952RSL2-F1
#
_entry.id   AF-A0A952RSL2-F1
#
_cell.length_a   1.000
_cell.length_b   1.000
_cell.length_c   1.000
_cell.angle_alpha   90.00
_cell.angle_beta   90.00
_cell.angle_gamma   90.00
#
_symmetry.space_group_name_H-M   'P 1'
#
loop_
_entity.id
_entity.type
_entity.pdbx_description
1 polymer ?
#
loop_
_entity_poly.entity_id
_entity_poly.type
_entity_poly.pdbx_seq_one_letter_code
_entity_poly.pdbx_strand_id
1 'polypeptide(L)'
;MPLVVGAILYVVWRAEEVRLVTWLPAALVRALRSSLGAVPLPRIVVASGSDACWGFAFGAAIGSIWRGRLAERRARLWLAAGATIAAYAEIGQLWQLPPGTFDVVDLVAIAGGYALGASISAHQPRLRDPGLGGEAPAVVRER
;
A
#
# COMPACT_ATOMS: atom_id res chain seq x y z
N MET A 1 0.77 6.83 5.49
CA MET A 1 -0.61 6.91 5.98
C MET A 1 -1.44 5.65 5.69
N PRO A 2 -1.52 5.11 4.45
CA PRO A 2 -2.38 3.96 4.16
C PRO A 2 -2.06 2.71 5.00
N LEU A 3 -0.78 2.41 5.25
CA LEU A 3 -0.39 1.30 6.14
C LEU A 3 -0.93 1.43 7.56
N VAL A 4 -0.92 2.65 8.12
CA VAL A 4 -1.39 2.90 9.49
C VAL A 4 -2.90 2.74 9.56
N VAL A 5 -3.63 3.30 8.59
CA VAL A 5 -5.08 3.16 8.50
C VAL A 5 -5.45 1.68 8.33
N GLY A 6 -4.80 0.97 7.41
CA GLY A 6 -5.01 -0.46 7.21
C GLY A 6 -4.74 -1.26 8.48
N ALA A 7 -3.65 -0.97 9.20
CA ALA A 7 -3.34 -1.63 10.47
C ALA A 7 -4.39 -1.33 11.56
N ILE A 8 -4.88 -0.09 11.67
CA ILE A 8 -5.94 0.26 12.62
C ILE A 8 -7.23 -0.48 12.28
N LEU A 9 -7.66 -0.46 11.01
CA LEU A 9 -8.84 -1.20 10.55
C LEU A 9 -8.75 -2.68 10.92
N TYR A 10 -7.58 -3.26 10.65
CA TYR A 10 -7.30 -4.67 10.91
C TYR A 10 -7.30 -5.03 12.39
N VAL A 11 -6.65 -4.24 13.23
CA VAL A 11 -6.50 -4.55 14.66
C VAL A 11 -7.79 -4.29 15.44
N VAL A 12 -8.53 -3.24 15.08
CA VAL A 12 -9.72 -2.83 15.82
C VAL A 12 -10.94 -3.69 15.46
N TRP A 13 -11.17 -3.96 14.17
CA TRP A 13 -12.42 -4.61 13.73
C TRP A 13 -12.28 -6.05 13.21
N ARG A 14 -11.07 -6.56 12.98
CA ARG A 14 -10.88 -7.98 12.56
C ARG A 14 -10.71 -8.91 13.76
N ALA A 15 -11.04 -10.19 13.56
CA ALA A 15 -11.04 -11.24 14.58
C ALA A 15 -9.65 -11.46 15.23
N GLU A 16 -9.62 -12.03 16.43
CA GLU A 16 -8.43 -12.13 17.30
C GLU A 16 -7.34 -13.10 16.82
N GLU A 17 -7.68 -14.09 16.01
CA GLU A 17 -6.78 -15.19 15.64
C GLU A 17 -5.74 -14.82 14.57
N VAL A 18 -5.56 -13.53 14.29
CA VAL A 18 -4.81 -13.09 13.13
C VAL A 18 -3.41 -12.64 13.51
N ARG A 19 -2.40 -13.15 12.77
CA ARG A 19 -0.97 -13.02 13.09
C ARG A 19 -0.48 -11.59 13.37
N LEU A 20 -1.06 -10.57 12.74
CA LEU A 20 -0.65 -9.19 12.99
C LEU A 20 -1.02 -8.73 14.41
N VAL A 21 -2.17 -9.16 14.93
CA VAL A 21 -2.63 -8.83 16.28
C VAL A 21 -1.72 -9.46 17.34
N THR A 22 -1.19 -10.65 17.07
CA THR A 22 -0.29 -11.35 18.00
C THR A 22 1.10 -10.73 18.07
N TRP A 23 1.49 -9.88 17.12
CA TRP A 23 2.75 -9.13 17.15
C TRP A 23 2.66 -7.84 17.98
N LEU A 24 1.45 -7.41 18.35
CA LEU A 24 1.24 -6.18 19.10
C LEU A 24 1.07 -6.46 20.60
N PRO A 25 1.48 -5.51 21.47
CA PRO A 25 1.20 -5.62 22.90
C PRO A 25 -0.31 -5.70 23.15
N ALA A 26 -0.75 -6.67 23.94
CA ALA A 26 -2.17 -6.87 24.23
C ALA A 26 -2.86 -5.63 24.82
N ALA A 27 -2.12 -4.83 25.61
CA ALA A 27 -2.62 -3.56 26.15
C ALA A 27 -2.96 -2.54 25.04
N LEU A 28 -2.14 -2.47 23.98
CA LEU A 28 -2.38 -1.59 22.84
C LEU A 28 -3.61 -2.04 22.05
N VAL A 29 -3.74 -3.35 21.76
CA VAL A 29 -4.89 -3.90 21.05
C VAL A 29 -6.19 -3.61 21.82
N ARG A 30 -6.20 -3.86 23.13
CA ARG A 30 -7.35 -3.55 23.99
C ARG A 30 -7.68 -2.06 23.99
N ALA A 31 -6.68 -1.19 24.13
CA ALA A 31 -6.89 0.26 24.14
C ALA A 31 -7.48 0.76 22.80
N LEU A 32 -6.98 0.25 21.68
CA LEU A 32 -7.51 0.60 20.35
C LEU A 32 -8.95 0.12 20.18
N ARG A 33 -9.24 -1.13 20.55
CA ARG A 33 -10.60 -1.71 20.45
C ARG A 33 -11.60 -1.03 21.38
N SER A 34 -11.22 -0.70 22.61
CA SER A 34 -12.11 0.01 23.54
C SER A 34 -12.38 1.44 23.11
N SER A 35 -11.41 2.09 22.46
CA SER A 35 -11.54 3.49 22.02
C SER A 35 -12.29 3.63 20.70
N LEU A 36 -12.09 2.69 19.76
CA LEU A 36 -12.57 2.82 18.39
C LEU A 36 -13.60 1.77 17.98
N GLY A 37 -13.63 0.60 18.63
CA GLY A 37 -14.44 -0.54 18.21
C GLY A 37 -15.96 -0.30 18.27
N ALA A 38 -16.41 0.68 19.03
CA ALA A 38 -17.82 1.09 19.09
C ALA A 38 -18.27 1.91 17.85
N VAL A 39 -17.34 2.40 17.03
CA VAL A 39 -17.69 3.15 15.82
C VAL A 39 -18.22 2.16 14.78
N PRO A 40 -19.47 2.30 14.33
CA PRO A 40 -20.04 1.43 13.32
C PRO A 40 -19.41 1.76 11.96
N LEU A 41 -18.80 0.76 11.34
CA LEU A 41 -18.27 0.87 9.99
C LEU A 41 -19.10 0.01 9.03
N PRO A 42 -19.26 0.44 7.76
CA PRO A 42 -19.86 -0.40 6.74
C PRO A 42 -19.12 -1.73 6.63
N ARG A 43 -19.85 -2.83 6.43
CA ARG A 43 -19.29 -4.19 6.38
C ARG A 43 -18.14 -4.30 5.38
N ILE A 44 -18.23 -3.65 4.23
CA ILE A 44 -17.18 -3.66 3.20
C ILE A 44 -15.88 -3.00 3.66
N VAL A 45 -15.95 -1.96 4.50
CA VAL A 45 -14.77 -1.28 5.04
C VAL A 45 -14.06 -2.16 6.06
N VAL A 46 -14.83 -2.87 6.90
CA VAL A 46 -14.28 -3.81 7.89
C VAL A 46 -13.69 -5.04 7.22
N ALA A 47 -14.37 -5.60 6.22
CA ALA A 47 -13.95 -6.83 5.55
C ALA A 47 -12.68 -6.63 4.71
N SER A 48 -12.66 -5.60 3.86
CA SER A 48 -11.67 -5.46 2.78
C SER A 48 -10.88 -4.16 2.84
N GLY A 49 -11.19 -3.27 3.78
CA GLY A 49 -10.57 -1.94 3.85
C GLY A 49 -9.07 -1.99 4.16
N SER A 50 -8.64 -2.96 4.97
CA SER A 50 -7.20 -3.21 5.22
C SER A 50 -6.49 -3.61 3.94
N ASP A 51 -7.09 -4.49 3.13
CA ASP A 51 -6.47 -5.01 1.91
C ASP A 51 -6.36 -3.93 0.84
N ALA A 52 -7.39 -3.07 0.70
CA ALA A 52 -7.29 -1.87 -0.12
C ALA A 52 -6.15 -0.94 0.33
N CYS A 53 -6.02 -0.71 1.64
CA CYS A 53 -4.97 0.15 2.20
C CYS A 53 -3.56 -0.41 1.99
N TRP A 54 -3.38 -1.71 2.16
CA TRP A 54 -2.10 -2.39 1.96
C TRP A 54 -1.73 -2.48 0.49
N GLY A 55 -2.68 -2.85 -0.37
CA GLY A 55 -2.52 -2.80 -1.82
C GLY A 55 -2.08 -1.41 -2.27
N PHE A 56 -2.79 -0.37 -1.84
CA PHE A 56 -2.42 1.03 -2.13
C PHE A 56 -1.02 1.38 -1.67
N ALA A 57 -0.66 1.08 -0.42
CA ALA A 57 0.67 1.38 0.10
C ALA A 57 1.76 0.72 -0.73
N PHE A 58 1.57 -0.55 -1.09
CA PHE A 58 2.53 -1.31 -1.87
C PHE A 58 2.65 -0.78 -3.30
N GLY A 59 1.52 -0.54 -3.97
CA GLY A 59 1.48 0.07 -5.29
C GLY A 59 2.15 1.44 -5.32
N ALA A 60 1.86 2.28 -4.33
CA ALA A 60 2.46 3.60 -4.19
C ALA A 60 3.99 3.52 -3.99
N ALA A 61 4.47 2.56 -3.20
CA ALA A 61 5.90 2.34 -3.01
C ALA A 61 6.60 1.96 -4.32
N ILE A 62 6.09 0.95 -5.05
CA ILE A 62 6.66 0.54 -6.34
C ILE A 62 6.56 1.67 -7.38
N GLY A 63 5.42 2.35 -7.46
CA GLY A 63 5.20 3.48 -8.35
C GLY A 63 6.16 4.63 -8.08
N SER A 64 6.46 4.91 -6.80
CA SER A 64 7.42 5.96 -6.41
C SER A 64 8.85 5.66 -6.84
N ILE A 65 9.28 4.39 -6.76
CA ILE A 65 10.60 3.94 -7.22
C ILE A 65 10.75 4.18 -8.73
N TRP A 66 9.69 3.90 -9.50
CA TRP A 66 9.67 4.02 -10.96
C TRP A 66 9.08 5.33 -11.48
N ARG A 67 8.91 6.32 -10.62
CA ARG A 67 8.34 7.62 -10.94
C ARG A 67 9.07 8.29 -12.11
N GLY A 68 8.30 8.70 -13.12
CA GLY A 68 8.82 9.30 -14.36
C GLY A 68 9.58 8.35 -15.29
N ARG A 69 9.54 7.03 -15.03
CA ARG A 69 10.24 5.99 -15.82
C ARG A 69 9.31 4.90 -16.35
N LEU A 70 7.99 5.16 -16.41
CA LEU A 70 6.99 4.16 -16.82
C LEU A 70 7.16 3.63 -18.25
N ALA A 71 7.82 4.39 -19.13
CA ALA A 71 8.14 3.94 -20.48
C ALA A 71 9.17 2.79 -20.48
N GLU A 72 9.99 2.68 -19.44
CA GLU A 72 11.02 1.66 -19.33
C GLU A 72 10.40 0.27 -19.14
N ARG A 73 10.89 -0.72 -19.91
CA ARG A 73 10.45 -2.12 -19.77
C ARG A 73 10.65 -2.64 -18.35
N ARG A 74 11.75 -2.25 -17.70
CA ARG A 74 12.05 -2.64 -16.31
C ARG A 74 10.98 -2.14 -15.34
N ALA A 75 10.55 -0.88 -15.47
CA ALA A 75 9.47 -0.33 -14.65
C ALA A 75 8.18 -1.15 -14.77
N ARG A 76 7.78 -1.47 -16.02
CA ARG A 76 6.59 -2.29 -16.27
C ARG A 76 6.69 -3.69 -15.69
N LEU A 77 7.86 -4.33 -15.79
CA LEU A 77 8.10 -5.66 -15.20
C LEU A 77 7.96 -5.64 -13.68
N TRP A 78 8.53 -4.64 -13.00
CA TRP A 78 8.41 -4.51 -11.55
C TRP A 78 6.99 -4.16 -11.10
N LEU A 79 6.28 -3.32 -11.84
CA LEU A 79 4.87 -3.03 -11.57
C LEU A 79 3.98 -4.25 -11.76
N ALA A 80 4.23 -5.06 -12.79
CA ALA A 80 3.53 -6.31 -13.01
C ALA A 80 3.84 -7.33 -11.90
N ALA A 81 5.12 -7.48 -11.52
CA ALA A 81 5.51 -8.36 -10.43
C ALA A 81 4.85 -7.96 -9.10
N GLY A 82 4.82 -6.67 -8.77
CA GLY A 82 4.11 -6.18 -7.59
C GLY A 82 2.61 -6.46 -7.65
N ALA A 83 1.96 -6.28 -8.81
CA ALA A 83 0.54 -6.62 -8.98
C ALA A 83 0.28 -8.12 -8.76
N THR A 84 1.15 -8.98 -9.30
CA THR A 84 1.07 -10.44 -9.10
C THR A 84 1.23 -10.80 -7.62
N ILE A 85 2.19 -10.19 -6.91
CA ILE A 85 2.39 -10.42 -5.48
C ILE A 85 1.17 -9.96 -4.67
N ALA A 86 0.61 -8.80 -4.98
CA ALA A 86 -0.59 -8.29 -4.33
C ALA A 86 -1.79 -9.25 -4.54
N ALA A 87 -2.04 -9.66 -5.77
CA ALA A 87 -3.12 -10.60 -6.10
C ALA A 87 -2.90 -11.99 -5.48
N TYR A 88 -1.64 -12.43 -5.36
CA TYR A 88 -1.30 -13.73 -4.76
C TYR A 88 -1.77 -13.85 -3.30
N ALA A 89 -1.86 -12.74 -2.54
CA ALA A 89 -2.37 -12.77 -1.17
C ALA A 89 -3.80 -13.35 -1.07
N GLU A 90 -4.61 -13.16 -2.12
CA GLU A 90 -5.98 -13.68 -2.21
C GLU A 90 -6.07 -14.93 -3.07
N ILE A 91 -5.50 -14.91 -4.29
CA ILE A 91 -5.57 -16.06 -5.19
C ILE A 91 -4.86 -17.28 -4.56
N GLY A 92 -3.78 -17.07 -3.80
CA GLY A 92 -3.08 -18.12 -3.08
C GLY A 92 -3.98 -18.93 -2.13
N GLN A 93 -5.04 -18.30 -1.60
CA GLN A 93 -5.99 -18.93 -0.69
C GLN A 93 -6.82 -20.02 -1.38
N LEU A 94 -6.98 -19.97 -2.72
CA LEU A 94 -7.61 -21.05 -3.50
C LEU A 94 -6.86 -22.39 -3.37
N TRP A 95 -5.55 -22.33 -3.14
CA TRP A 95 -4.71 -23.50 -2.88
C TRP A 95 -4.37 -23.66 -1.41
N GLN A 96 -5.03 -22.91 -0.52
CA GLN A 96 -4.79 -22.92 0.93
C GLN A 96 -3.33 -22.62 1.31
N LEU A 97 -2.60 -21.88 0.47
CA LEU A 97 -1.19 -21.57 0.71
C LEU A 97 -1.02 -20.55 1.85
N PRO A 98 -1.57 -19.33 1.76
CA PRO A 98 -1.86 -18.56 2.95
C PRO A 98 -3.16 -19.06 3.59
N PRO A 99 -3.22 -19.13 4.94
CA PRO A 99 -4.47 -19.41 5.64
C PRO A 99 -5.47 -18.28 5.38
N GLY A 100 -6.68 -18.64 4.95
CA GLY A 100 -7.71 -17.67 4.57
C GLY A 100 -8.84 -18.33 3.78
N THR A 101 -9.82 -17.54 3.35
CA THR A 101 -10.88 -17.96 2.43
C THR A 101 -10.93 -16.95 1.31
N PHE A 102 -10.75 -17.43 0.08
CA PHE A 102 -10.79 -16.59 -1.10
C PHE A 102 -12.08 -15.76 -1.16
N ASP A 103 -11.95 -14.44 -1.19
CA ASP A 103 -13.03 -13.49 -1.38
C ASP A 103 -12.72 -12.58 -2.59
N VAL A 104 -13.68 -12.50 -3.52
CA VAL A 104 -13.55 -11.67 -4.73
C VAL A 104 -13.45 -10.19 -4.37
N VAL A 105 -14.14 -9.74 -3.31
CA VAL A 105 -14.11 -8.36 -2.83
C VAL A 105 -12.71 -8.02 -2.30
N ASP A 106 -12.08 -8.92 -1.56
CA ASP A 106 -10.72 -8.72 -1.04
C ASP A 106 -9.70 -8.66 -2.19
N LEU A 107 -9.86 -9.52 -3.21
CA LEU A 107 -9.03 -9.49 -4.42
C LEU A 107 -9.17 -8.16 -5.17
N VAL A 108 -10.41 -7.69 -5.37
CA VAL A 108 -10.68 -6.39 -6.02
C VAL A 108 -10.12 -5.25 -5.18
N ALA A 109 -10.26 -5.31 -3.85
CA ALA A 109 -9.76 -4.31 -2.93
C ALA A 109 -8.23 -4.19 -3.00
N ILE A 110 -7.49 -5.30 -2.86
CA ILE A 110 -6.02 -5.28 -2.86
C ILE A 110 -5.45 -4.92 -4.24
N ALA A 111 -6.02 -5.48 -5.32
CA ALA A 111 -5.57 -5.20 -6.68
C ALA A 111 -5.92 -3.77 -7.12
N GLY A 112 -7.14 -3.32 -6.81
CA GLY A 112 -7.61 -1.96 -7.08
C GLY A 112 -6.81 -0.91 -6.29
N GLY A 113 -6.58 -1.17 -5.00
CA GLY A 113 -5.70 -0.36 -4.16
C GLY A 113 -4.31 -0.26 -4.76
N TYR A 114 -3.69 -1.38 -5.13
CA TYR A 114 -2.38 -1.42 -5.76
C TYR A 114 -2.32 -0.60 -7.05
N ALA A 115 -3.26 -0.81 -7.97
CA ALA A 115 -3.33 -0.07 -9.23
C ALA A 115 -3.47 1.45 -8.98
N LEU A 116 -4.29 1.85 -8.02
CA LEU A 116 -4.48 3.26 -7.66
C LEU A 116 -3.20 3.86 -7.07
N GLY A 117 -2.58 3.20 -6.09
CA GLY A 117 -1.34 3.68 -5.47
C GLY A 117 -0.21 3.81 -6.49
N ALA A 118 -0.03 2.79 -7.34
CA ALA A 118 0.97 2.76 -8.40
C ALA A 118 0.75 3.86 -9.44
N SER A 119 -0.49 4.04 -9.90
CA SER A 119 -0.82 5.07 -10.89
C SER A 119 -0.59 6.48 -10.34
N ILE A 120 -1.09 6.80 -9.15
CA ILE A 120 -0.88 8.13 -8.53
C ILE A 120 0.62 8.40 -8.38
N SER A 121 1.38 7.46 -7.81
CA SER A 121 2.78 7.71 -7.45
C SER A 121 3.71 7.75 -8.65
N ALA A 122 3.42 6.94 -9.68
CA ALA A 122 4.28 6.85 -10.85
C ALA A 122 4.12 8.02 -11.83
N HIS A 123 2.95 8.67 -11.84
CA HIS A 123 2.66 9.83 -12.71
C HIS A 123 3.06 11.18 -12.10
N GLN A 124 3.47 11.23 -10.83
CA GLN A 124 3.98 12.47 -10.27
C GLN A 124 5.29 12.88 -10.96
N PRO A 125 5.46 14.16 -11.35
CA PRO A 125 6.75 14.64 -11.82
C PRO A 125 7.83 14.37 -10.78
N ARG A 126 9.05 14.02 -11.23
CA ARG A 126 10.19 14.05 -10.32
C ARG A 126 10.36 15.49 -9.88
N LEU A 127 10.19 15.77 -8.58
CA LEU A 127 10.69 17.01 -8.01
C LEU A 127 12.16 17.10 -8.39
N ARG A 128 12.52 18.09 -9.22
CA ARG A 128 13.92 18.43 -9.46
C ARG A 128 14.47 18.81 -8.09
N ASP A 129 15.42 18.03 -7.58
CA ASP A 129 16.14 18.38 -6.37
C ASP A 129 16.91 19.68 -6.65
N PRO A 130 16.54 20.83 -6.07
CA PRO A 130 17.23 22.09 -6.35
C PRO A 130 18.69 22.05 -5.86
N GLY A 131 19.02 21.11 -4.97
CA GLY A 131 20.34 20.97 -4.34
C GLY A 131 21.37 20.11 -5.08
N LEU A 132 21.01 19.45 -6.19
CA LEU A 132 21.94 18.58 -6.94
C LEU A 132 22.16 19.01 -8.40
N GLY A 133 21.59 20.16 -8.79
CA GLY A 133 21.72 20.76 -10.12
C GLY A 133 22.34 22.14 -10.08
N GLY A 134 23.42 22.32 -9.30
CA GLY A 134 24.21 23.54 -9.30
C GLY A 134 25.13 23.58 -10.52
N GLU A 135 24.60 23.83 -11.72
CA GLU A 135 25.38 24.59 -12.68
C GLU A 135 25.51 26.01 -12.09
N ALA A 136 26.67 26.31 -11.53
CA ALA A 136 27.02 27.66 -11.16
C ALA A 136 26.80 28.56 -12.39
N PRO A 137 26.13 29.72 -12.26
CA PRO A 137 26.00 30.63 -13.39
C PRO A 137 27.39 31.00 -13.87
N ALA A 138 27.64 30.77 -15.17
CA ALA A 138 28.88 31.15 -15.81
C ALA A 138 29.13 32.64 -15.54
N VAL A 139 30.13 32.94 -14.70
CA VAL A 139 30.59 34.30 -14.47
C VAL A 139 31.13 34.80 -15.80
N VAL A 140 30.32 35.61 -16.49
CA VAL A 140 30.73 36.38 -17.64
C VAL A 140 31.84 37.32 -17.15
N ARG A 141 33.09 36.99 -17.46
CA ARG A 141 34.20 37.93 -17.30
C ARG A 141 34.09 38.95 -18.42
N GLU A 142 33.54 40.11 -18.09
CA GLU A 142 33.73 41.30 -18.92
C GLU A 142 35.23 41.65 -18.93
N ARG A 143 35.69 42.03 -20.13
CA ARG A 143 37.09 42.29 -20.48
C ARG A 143 37.55 43.66 -20.01
#